data_AF-A0A7N6BR05-F1
#
_entry.id   AF-A0A7N6BR05-F1
#
_cell.length_a   1.000
_cell.length_b   1.000
_cell.length_c   1.000
_cell.angle_alpha   90.00
_cell.angle_beta   90.00
_cell.angle_gamma   90.00
#
_symmetry.space_group_name_H-M   'P 1'
#
loop_
_entity.id
_entity.type
_entity.pdbx_description
1 polymer ?
#
loop_
_entity_poly.entity_id
_entity_poly.type
_entity_poly.pdbx_seq_one_letter_code
_entity_poly.pdbx_strand_id
1 'polypeptide(L)' 'MSPDYTDVSLTAAERVRALGKMGCSVEINEDIAPRRYFRSGVEMERMAAVYLEEGSLENAYVLYTKFITTKVVFRSCN' A
#
# COMPACT_ATOMS: atom_id res chain seq x y z
N MET A 1 -13.44 9.66 -12.74
CA MET A 1 -13.47 8.30 -12.18
C MET A 1 -12.07 7.73 -12.31
N SER A 2 -11.37 7.45 -11.22
CA SER A 2 -10.12 6.67 -11.30
C SER A 2 -10.48 5.24 -11.74
N PRO A 3 -9.66 4.58 -12.58
CA PRO A 3 -9.93 3.21 -13.01
C PRO A 3 -10.04 2.29 -11.79
N ASP A 4 -11.09 1.47 -11.75
CA ASP A 4 -11.33 0.48 -10.73
C ASP A 4 -10.56 -0.80 -11.10
N TYR A 5 -9.81 -1.38 -10.16
CA TYR A 5 -9.07 -2.60 -10.42
C TYR A 5 -9.97 -3.83 -10.58
N THR A 6 -11.25 -3.73 -10.20
CA THR A 6 -12.26 -4.77 -10.44
C THR A 6 -12.87 -4.71 -11.84
N ASP A 7 -12.58 -3.67 -12.61
CA ASP A 7 -13.06 -3.52 -13.98
C ASP A 7 -12.37 -4.51 -14.92
N VAL A 8 -13.11 -5.55 -15.32
CA VAL A 8 -12.66 -6.62 -16.22
C VAL A 8 -12.52 -6.19 -17.68
N SER A 9 -13.02 -5.00 -18.04
CA SER A 9 -12.80 -4.43 -19.38
C SER A 9 -11.40 -3.86 -19.54
N LEU A 10 -10.70 -3.59 -18.43
CA LEU A 10 -9.33 -3.11 -18.42
C LEU A 10 -8.32 -4.24 -18.63
N THR A 11 -7.18 -3.89 -19.22
CA THR A 11 -6.04 -4.83 -19.29
C THR A 11 -5.51 -5.16 -17.89
N ALA A 12 -4.90 -6.33 -17.72
CA ALA A 12 -4.27 -6.71 -16.46
C ALA A 12 -3.29 -5.64 -15.93
N ALA A 13 -2.53 -5.01 -16.83
CA ALA A 13 -1.59 -3.94 -16.48
C ALA A 13 -2.31 -2.69 -15.94
N GLU A 14 -3.47 -2.32 -16.48
CA GLU A 14 -4.27 -1.19 -15.99
C GLU A 14 -4.88 -1.47 -14.62
N ARG A 15 -5.36 -2.70 -14.40
CA ARG A 15 -5.89 -3.14 -13.10
C ARG A 15 -4.81 -3.12 -12.01
N VAL A 16 -3.61 -3.62 -12.32
CA VAL A 16 -2.46 -3.56 -11.39
C VAL A 16 -2.03 -2.11 -11.12
N ARG A 17 -2.05 -1.23 -12.13
CA ARG A 17 -1.79 0.21 -11.93
C ARG A 17 -2.82 0.88 -11.03
N ALA A 18 -4.10 0.50 -11.14
CA ALA A 18 -5.16 0.99 -10.27
C ALA A 18 -4.94 0.56 -8.81
N LEU A 19 -4.59 -0.71 -8.57
CA LEU A 19 -4.19 -1.21 -7.23
C LEU A 19 -2.96 -0.45 -6.68
N GLY A 20 -1.96 -0.20 -7.53
CA GLY A 20 -0.76 0.54 -7.14
C GLY A 20 -1.09 1.96 -6.69
N LYS A 21 -2.01 2.66 -7.38
CA LYS A 21 -2.48 3.99 -6.99
C LYS A 21 -3.16 3.98 -5.61
N MET A 22 -3.94 2.95 -5.29
CA MET A 22 -4.52 2.80 -3.95
C MET A 22 -3.46 2.63 -2.87
N GLY A 23 -2.45 1.78 -3.11
CA GLY A 23 -1.33 1.58 -2.20
C GLY A 23 -0.47 2.83 -2.00
N CYS A 24 -0.34 3.68 -3.02
CA CYS A 24 0.42 4.93 -2.96
C CYS A 24 -0.30 6.09 -2.25
N SER A 25 -1.59 5.94 -1.88
CA SER A 25 -2.33 6.95 -1.13
C SER A 25 -1.94 6.93 0.36
N VAL A 26 -0.72 7.40 0.65
CA VAL A 26 -0.19 7.55 2.01
C VAL A 26 -0.20 9.03 2.37
N GLU A 27 -1.08 9.42 3.29
CA GLU A 27 -1.05 10.74 3.89
C GLU A 27 -0.11 10.72 5.10
N ILE A 28 0.92 11.56 5.06
CA ILE A 28 1.81 11.79 6.19
C ILE A 28 1.25 12.96 6.99
N ASN A 29 1.00 12.73 8.26
CA ASN A 29 0.66 13.75 9.22
C ASN A 29 1.95 14.17 9.95
N GLU A 30 2.35 15.43 9.77
CA GLU A 30 3.58 16.00 10.34
C GLU A 30 3.54 16.07 11.88
N ASP A 31 2.35 16.05 12.50
CA ASP A 31 2.19 16.01 13.96
C ASP A 31 2.47 14.62 14.56
N ILE A 32 2.55 13.58 13.71
CA ILE A 32 2.85 12.21 14.13
C ILE A 32 4.34 11.96 13.95
N ALA A 33 5.05 11.81 15.07
CA ALA A 33 6.47 11.44 15.06
C ALA A 33 6.78 10.24 14.12
N PRO A 34 7.81 10.33 13.24
CA PRO A 34 8.16 9.30 12.25
C PRO A 34 8.28 7.88 12.82
N ARG A 35 8.73 7.76 14.08
CA ARG A 35 8.86 6.48 14.78
C ARG A 35 7.52 5.74 14.96
N ARG A 36 6.39 6.46 15.03
CA ARG A 36 5.04 5.85 15.09
C ARG A 36 4.66 5.23 13.75
N TYR A 37 5.00 5.87 12.64
CA TYR A 37 4.81 5.30 11.29
C TYR A 37 5.68 4.07 11.06
N PHE A 38 6.90 4.04 11.58
CA PHE A 38 7.74 2.85 11.48
C PHE A 38 7.15 1.65 12.23
N ARG A 39 6.61 1.86 13.44
CA ARG A 39 5.90 0.81 14.19
C ARG A 39 4.62 0.38 13.48
N SER A 40 3.86 1.33 12.94
CA SER A 40 2.69 1.03 12.12
C SER A 40 3.08 0.23 10.86
N GLY A 41 4.24 0.50 10.27
CA GLY A 41 4.75 -0.24 9.12
C GLY A 41 5.01 -1.71 9.40
N VAL A 42 5.49 -2.07 10.61
CA VAL A 42 5.68 -3.47 10.99
C VAL A 42 4.35 -4.21 11.07
N GLU A 43 3.30 -3.59 11.62
CA GLU A 43 1.96 -4.18 11.62
C GLU A 43 1.36 -4.29 10.21
N MET A 44 1.64 -3.32 9.33
CA MET A 44 1.22 -3.40 7.92
C MET A 44 1.88 -4.56 7.17
N GLU A 45 3.15 -4.84 7.44
CA GLU A 45 3.88 -5.97 6.85
C GLU A 45 3.32 -7.31 7.35
N ARG A 46 3.05 -7.44 8.65
CA ARG A 46 2.38 -8.62 9.22
C ARG A 46 0.99 -8.85 8.65
N MET A 47 0.17 -7.81 8.53
CA MET A 47 -1.15 -7.92 7.92
C MET A 47 -1.08 -8.30 6.44
N ALA A 48 -0.09 -7.79 5.70
CA ALA A 48 0.12 -8.19 4.31
C ALA A 48 0.46 -9.68 4.18
N ALA A 49 1.23 -10.23 5.12
CA ALA A 49 1.53 -11.67 5.17
C ALA A 49 0.27 -12.50 5.43
N VAL A 50 -0.60 -12.09 6.36
CA VAL A 50 -1.89 -12.76 6.60
C VAL A 50 -2.75 -12.77 5.33
N TYR A 51 -2.89 -11.64 4.63
CA TYR A 51 -3.65 -11.60 3.37
C TYR A 51 -3.05 -12.46 2.28
N LEU A 52 -1.72 -12.62 2.25
CA LEU A 52 -1.05 -13.52 1.32
C LEU A 52 -1.38 -14.99 1.63
N GLU A 53 -1.35 -15.38 2.91
CA GLU A 53 -1.69 -16.72 3.37
C GLU A 53 -3.18 -17.07 3.12
N GLU A 54 -4.07 -16.09 3.26
CA GLU A 54 -5.50 -16.23 2.95
C GLU A 54 -5.81 -16.25 1.44
N GLY A 55 -4.80 -16.02 0.58
CA GLY A 55 -4.97 -15.96 -0.88
C GLY A 55 -5.56 -14.65 -1.39
N SER A 56 -5.70 -13.64 -0.53
CA SER A 56 -6.20 -12.30 -0.86
C SER A 56 -5.08 -11.43 -1.47
N LEU A 57 -4.64 -11.81 -2.67
CA LEU A 57 -3.46 -11.22 -3.33
C LEU A 57 -3.59 -9.71 -3.59
N GLU A 58 -4.79 -9.22 -3.90
CA GLU A 58 -5.02 -7.79 -4.16
C GLU A 58 -4.83 -6.95 -2.89
N ASN A 59 -5.36 -7.42 -1.75
CA ASN A 59 -5.20 -6.76 -0.46
C ASN A 59 -3.75 -6.83 0.03
N ALA A 60 -3.10 -7.99 -0.13
CA ALA A 60 -1.68 -8.14 0.16
C ALA A 60 -0.84 -7.15 -0.66
N TYR A 61 -1.10 -7.04 -1.97
CA TYR A 61 -0.39 -6.12 -2.86
C TYR A 61 -0.57 -4.65 -2.46
N VAL A 62 -1.79 -4.23 -2.10
CA VAL A 62 -2.06 -2.87 -1.64
C VAL A 62 -1.29 -2.56 -0.36
N LEU A 63 -1.28 -3.47 0.62
CA LEU A 63 -0.56 -3.28 1.88
C LEU A 63 0.96 -3.26 1.70
N TYR A 64 1.52 -4.15 0.89
CA TYR A 64 2.96 -4.13 0.58
C TYR A 64 3.36 -2.85 -0.14
N THR A 65 2.57 -2.41 -1.12
CA THR A 65 2.82 -1.14 -1.84
C THR A 65 2.76 0.04 -0.86
N LYS A 66 1.78 0.06 0.05
CA LYS A 66 1.64 1.10 1.06
C LYS A 66 2.81 1.13 2.04
N PHE A 67 3.28 -0.03 2.49
CA PHE A 67 4.44 -0.15 3.36
C PHE A 67 5.73 0.34 2.69
N ILE A 68 5.98 -0.09 1.45
CA ILE A 68 7.17 0.32 0.68
C ILE A 68 7.14 1.83 0.46
N THR A 69 6.02 2.39 -0.02
CA THR A 69 5.86 3.82 -0.25
C THR A 69 6.08 4.61 1.04
N THR A 70 5.48 4.18 2.15
CA THR A 70 5.69 4.81 3.47
C THR A 70 7.18 4.85 3.82
N LYS A 71 7.91 3.72 3.70
CA LYS A 71 9.35 3.67 3.97
C LYS A 71 10.17 4.57 3.05
N VAL A 72 9.83 4.64 1.77
CA VAL A 72 10.52 5.50 0.79
C VAL A 72 10.32 6.98 1.11
N VAL A 73 9.08 7.39 1.42
CA VAL A 73 8.78 8.79 1.74
C VAL A 73 9.45 9.21 3.06
N PHE A 74 9.41 8.37 4.11
CA PHE A 74 10.10 8.69 5.36
C PHE A 74 11.63 8.75 5.25
N ARG A 75 12.24 8.03 4.30
CA ARG A 75 13.67 8.14 4.01
C ARG A 75 14.04 9.49 3.39
N SER A 76 13.09 10.18 2.77
CA SER A 76 13.33 11.50 2.16
C SER A 76 13.14 12.67 3.15
N CYS A 77 12.57 12.41 4.34
CA CYS A 77 12.33 13.40 5.39
C CYS A 77 13.32 13.34 6.58
N ASN A 78 14.34 12.47 6.53
CA ASN A 78 15.47 12.44 7.47
C ASN A 78 16.75 12.83 6.75
#